data_AF-A0A9D9NRI7-F1
#
_entry.id   AF-A0A9D9NRI7-F1
#
_cell.length_a   1.000
_cell.length_b   1.000
_cell.length_c   1.000
_cell.angle_alpha   90.00
_cell.angle_beta   90.00
_cell.angle_gamma   90.00
#
_symmetry.space_group_name_H-M   'P 1'
#
loop_
_entity.id
_entity.type
_entity.pdbx_description
1 polymer ?
#
loop_
_entity_poly.entity_id
_entity_poly.type
_entity_poly.pdbx_seq_one_letter_code
_entity_poly.pdbx_strand_id
1 'polypeptide(L)'
;MKQEKIAETPLMKQYFKVKAEHPEAVLLFRVGDFYETFADDALIASKVLGIVLTKRANGAASSVPLAGFPHHSLDSYLPRLVRAGYKVAVCDQLEDPK
;
A
#
# COMPACT_ATOMS: atom_id res chain seq x y z
N MET A 1 20.76 8.55 -7.12
CA MET A 1 20.81 8.48 -5.64
C MET A 1 19.61 9.18 -4.98
N LYS A 2 18.34 8.80 -5.28
CA LYS A 2 17.13 9.43 -4.68
C LYS A 2 16.17 8.44 -3.98
N GLN A 3 16.51 7.16 -3.93
CA GLN A 3 15.63 6.12 -3.38
C GLN A 3 15.85 5.82 -1.89
N GLU A 4 17.04 6.09 -1.33
CA GLU A 4 17.38 5.71 0.05
C GLU A 4 16.61 6.48 1.15
N LYS A 5 16.33 7.78 0.97
CA LYS A 5 15.66 8.59 2.01
C LYS A 5 14.16 8.29 2.17
N ILE A 6 13.54 7.70 1.14
CA ILE A 6 12.12 7.35 1.15
C ILE A 6 11.83 6.23 2.17
N ALA A 7 12.76 5.28 2.27
CA ALA A 7 12.68 4.12 3.14
C ALA A 7 12.95 4.45 4.62
N GLU A 8 13.12 5.73 5.00
CA GLU A 8 13.52 6.07 6.37
C GLU A 8 12.35 6.21 7.35
N THR A 9 11.12 6.50 6.89
CA THR A 9 9.98 6.62 7.81
C THR A 9 9.59 5.25 8.38
N PRO A 10 9.21 5.14 9.68
CA PRO A 10 8.86 3.87 10.31
C PRO A 10 7.84 3.05 9.52
N LEU A 11 6.78 3.70 9.01
CA LEU A 11 5.75 3.07 8.19
C LEU A 11 6.33 2.45 6.90
N MET A 12 7.14 3.19 6.15
CA MET A 12 7.71 2.67 4.90
C MET A 12 8.68 1.52 5.17
N LYS A 13 9.42 1.53 6.29
CA LYS A 13 10.26 0.41 6.70
C LYS A 13 9.44 -0.85 6.95
N GLN A 14 8.34 -0.72 7.70
CA GLN A 14 7.42 -1.83 7.95
C GLN A 14 6.79 -2.35 6.65
N TYR A 15 6.29 -1.44 5.81
CA TYR A 15 5.73 -1.80 4.50
C TYR A 15 6.73 -2.58 3.66
N PHE A 16 7.95 -2.06 3.45
CA PHE A 16 8.94 -2.72 2.61
C PHE A 16 9.47 -4.01 3.22
N LYS A 17 9.49 -4.15 4.55
CA LYS A 17 9.80 -5.41 5.22
C LYS A 17 8.76 -6.48 4.86
N VAL A 18 7.48 -6.19 5.02
CA VAL A 18 6.40 -7.13 4.66
C VAL A 18 6.38 -7.40 3.16
N LYS A 19 6.62 -6.37 2.34
CA LYS A 19 6.71 -6.52 0.88
C LYS A 19 7.88 -7.41 0.46
N ALA A 20 8.99 -7.41 1.18
CA ALA A 20 10.13 -8.29 0.90
C ALA A 20 9.79 -9.77 1.18
N GLU A 21 8.88 -10.05 2.10
CA GLU A 21 8.35 -11.40 2.37
C GLU A 21 7.35 -11.85 1.29
N HIS A 22 6.69 -10.89 0.62
CA HIS A 22 5.70 -11.14 -0.45
C HIS A 22 5.95 -10.25 -1.69
N PRO A 23 7.07 -10.42 -2.41
CA PRO A 23 7.49 -9.50 -3.47
C PRO A 23 6.52 -9.50 -4.66
N GLU A 24 5.89 -10.63 -4.98
CA GLU A 24 4.97 -10.75 -6.10
C GLU A 24 3.51 -10.35 -5.79
N ALA A 25 3.16 -10.12 -4.51
CA ALA A 25 1.80 -9.81 -4.11
C ALA A 25 1.59 -8.31 -3.99
N VAL A 26 0.44 -7.81 -4.43
CA VAL A 26 0.00 -6.44 -4.12
C VAL A 26 -0.26 -6.36 -2.63
N LEU A 27 0.51 -5.53 -1.91
CA LEU A 27 0.39 -5.42 -0.46
C LEU A 27 -0.60 -4.32 -0.08
N LEU A 28 -1.79 -4.73 0.39
CA LEU A 28 -2.77 -3.86 1.04
C LEU A 28 -2.36 -3.69 2.52
N PHE A 29 -1.74 -2.57 2.84
CA PHE A 29 -1.25 -2.30 4.19
C PHE A 29 -2.23 -1.40 4.94
N ARG A 30 -2.77 -1.86 6.06
CA ARG A 30 -3.74 -1.09 6.84
C ARG A 30 -3.07 0.02 7.61
N VAL A 31 -3.50 1.25 7.38
CA VAL A 31 -3.08 2.46 8.10
C VAL A 31 -4.33 3.17 8.60
N GLY A 32 -4.66 2.96 9.87
CA GLY A 32 -5.93 3.44 10.45
C GLY A 32 -7.15 2.86 9.73
N ASP A 33 -7.95 3.75 9.16
CA ASP A 33 -9.20 3.43 8.44
C ASP A 33 -9.00 3.22 6.93
N PHE A 34 -7.76 3.10 6.44
CA PHE A 34 -7.46 2.90 5.03
C PHE A 34 -6.58 1.68 4.80
N TYR A 35 -6.80 0.99 3.68
CA TYR A 35 -5.77 0.15 3.08
C TYR A 35 -4.99 0.98 2.08
N GLU A 36 -3.69 1.10 2.30
CA GLU A 36 -2.77 1.83 1.45
C GLU A 36 -1.80 0.88 0.75
N THR A 37 -1.45 1.25 -0.48
CA THR A 37 -0.45 0.60 -1.33
C THR A 37 0.56 1.66 -1.75
N PHE A 38 1.82 1.25 -1.91
CA PHE A 38 2.91 2.18 -2.25
C PHE A 38 3.72 1.69 -3.45
N ALA A 39 4.45 2.61 -4.08
CA ALA A 39 5.33 2.34 -5.22
C ALA A 39 4.58 1.62 -6.36
N ASP A 40 5.07 0.49 -6.84
CA ASP A 40 4.47 -0.24 -7.96
C ASP A 40 3.08 -0.81 -7.62
N ASP A 41 2.87 -1.19 -6.35
CA ASP A 41 1.57 -1.68 -5.89
C ASP A 41 0.50 -0.58 -6.00
N ALA A 42 0.87 0.68 -5.77
CA ALA A 42 -0.02 1.83 -5.95
C ALA A 42 -0.42 2.03 -7.41
N LEU A 43 0.50 1.82 -8.35
CA LEU A 43 0.20 1.91 -9.79
C LEU A 43 -0.78 0.83 -10.21
N ILE A 44 -0.57 -0.40 -9.73
CA ILE A 44 -1.46 -1.55 -9.98
C ILE A 44 -2.84 -1.28 -9.37
N ALA A 45 -2.90 -0.93 -8.08
CA ALA A 45 -4.14 -0.69 -7.37
C ALA A 45 -4.94 0.45 -8.03
N SER A 46 -4.31 1.57 -8.36
CA SER A 46 -4.98 2.67 -9.06
C SER A 46 -5.56 2.23 -10.41
N LYS A 47 -4.79 1.51 -11.22
CA LYS A 47 -5.23 1.05 -12.54
C LYS A 47 -6.38 0.03 -12.47
N VAL A 48 -6.28 -0.97 -11.58
CA VAL A 48 -7.27 -2.06 -11.50
C VAL A 48 -8.54 -1.62 -10.77
N LEU A 49 -8.39 -0.84 -9.71
CA LEU A 49 -9.51 -0.42 -8.87
C LEU A 49 -10.17 0.87 -9.37
N GLY A 50 -9.47 1.64 -10.21
CA GLY A 50 -9.94 2.95 -10.67
C GLY A 50 -9.91 4.01 -9.56
N ILE A 51 -9.03 3.85 -8.58
CA ILE A 51 -8.85 4.76 -7.45
C ILE A 51 -7.75 5.79 -7.75
N VAL A 52 -7.81 6.93 -7.07
CA VAL A 52 -6.86 8.02 -7.28
C VAL A 52 -5.45 7.57 -6.93
N LEU A 53 -4.53 7.68 -7.89
CA LEU A 53 -3.09 7.62 -7.64
C LEU A 53 -2.63 9.00 -7.16
N THR A 54 -2.17 9.06 -5.93
CA THR A 54 -1.59 10.26 -5.33
C THR A 54 -0.11 10.03 -5.00
N LYS A 55 0.51 11.03 -4.38
CA LYS A 55 1.84 10.92 -3.79
C LYS A 55 1.74 11.21 -2.30
N ARG A 56 2.54 10.54 -1.50
CA ARG A 56 2.58 10.79 -0.06
C ARG A 56 2.99 12.25 0.18
N ALA A 57 2.22 13.01 0.95
CA ALA A 57 2.46 14.45 1.11
C ALA A 57 3.55 14.81 2.15
N ASN A 58 3.99 13.85 2.96
CA ASN A 58 4.81 14.13 4.15
C ASN A 58 6.28 13.70 4.01
N GLY A 59 7.18 14.68 4.12
CA GLY A 59 8.62 14.49 4.36
C GLY A 59 9.43 13.92 3.19
N ALA A 60 10.52 13.20 3.51
CA ALA A 60 11.48 12.66 2.55
C ALA A 60 10.91 11.58 1.59
N ALA A 61 9.66 11.16 1.80
CA ALA A 61 8.91 10.23 0.96
C ALA A 61 7.92 10.92 0.00
N SER A 62 8.08 12.24 -0.23
CA SER A 62 7.15 13.09 -0.99
C SER A 62 6.92 12.69 -2.46
N SER A 63 7.73 11.77 -2.99
CA SER A 63 7.67 11.28 -4.36
C SER A 63 7.09 9.88 -4.51
N VAL A 64 6.74 9.19 -3.42
CA VAL A 64 6.26 7.80 -3.48
C VAL A 64 4.83 7.77 -4.00
N PRO A 65 4.56 7.05 -5.10
CA PRO A 65 3.19 6.77 -5.53
C PRO A 65 2.42 6.06 -4.42
N LEU A 66 1.22 6.54 -4.15
CA LEU A 66 0.32 6.03 -3.12
C LEU A 66 -1.07 5.89 -3.72
N ALA A 67 -1.71 4.75 -3.47
CA ALA A 67 -3.12 4.56 -3.75
C ALA A 67 -3.75 3.83 -2.58
N GLY A 68 -4.97 4.20 -2.21
CA GLY A 68 -5.64 3.59 -1.08
C GLY A 68 -7.15 3.76 -1.13
N PHE A 69 -7.83 2.98 -0.31
CA PHE A 69 -9.28 3.00 -0.17
C PHE A 69 -9.69 2.74 1.29
N PRO A 70 -10.89 3.16 1.72
CA PRO A 70 -11.36 2.94 3.09
C PRO A 70 -11.42 1.46 3.46
N HIS A 71 -11.05 1.09 4.68
CA HIS A 71 -10.93 -0.30 5.14
C HIS A 71 -12.22 -1.12 4.93
N HIS A 72 -13.38 -0.50 5.17
CA HIS A 72 -14.69 -1.11 4.97
C HIS A 72 -14.99 -1.44 3.50
N SER A 73 -14.22 -0.91 2.56
CA SER A 73 -14.35 -1.19 1.12
C SER A 73 -13.52 -2.39 0.67
N LEU A 74 -12.83 -3.08 1.59
CA LEU A 74 -11.99 -4.25 1.28
C LEU A 74 -12.78 -5.33 0.53
N ASP A 75 -13.97 -5.67 1.01
CA ASP A 75 -14.81 -6.72 0.40
C ASP A 75 -15.25 -6.38 -1.03
N SER A 76 -15.23 -5.09 -1.40
CA SER A 76 -15.54 -4.62 -2.75
C SER A 76 -14.31 -4.59 -3.66
N TYR A 77 -13.14 -4.22 -3.13
CA TYR A 77 -11.94 -4.01 -3.93
C TYR A 77 -11.02 -5.24 -4.01
N LEU A 78 -10.90 -6.03 -2.94
CA LEU A 78 -10.06 -7.22 -2.92
C LEU A 78 -10.43 -8.23 -4.03
N PRO A 79 -11.72 -8.58 -4.24
CA PRO A 79 -12.08 -9.49 -5.33
C PRO A 79 -11.75 -8.95 -6.72
N ARG A 80 -11.69 -7.62 -6.90
CA ARG A 80 -11.34 -7.01 -8.20
C ARG A 80 -9.86 -7.19 -8.52
N LEU A 81 -8.98 -7.03 -7.52
CA LEU A 81 -7.54 -7.30 -7.68
C LEU A 81 -7.28 -8.77 -7.99
N VAL A 82 -7.92 -9.68 -7.26
CA VAL A 82 -7.79 -11.13 -7.47
C VAL A 82 -8.32 -11.54 -8.84
N ARG A 83 -9.49 -11.04 -9.26
CA ARG A 83 -10.04 -11.30 -10.60
C ARG A 83 -9.18 -10.74 -11.74
N ALA A 84 -8.42 -9.68 -11.48
CA ALA A 84 -7.45 -9.15 -12.43
C ALA A 84 -6.13 -9.96 -12.49
N GLY A 85 -6.03 -11.06 -11.73
CA GLY A 85 -4.89 -11.98 -11.75
C GLY A 85 -3.77 -11.64 -10.78
N TYR A 86 -3.98 -10.67 -9.88
CA TYR A 86 -2.97 -10.30 -8.89
C TYR A 86 -3.11 -11.15 -7.63
N LYS A 87 -1.97 -11.66 -7.12
CA LYS A 87 -1.90 -12.11 -5.73
C LYS A 87 -1.98 -10.88 -4.83
N VAL A 88 -2.74 -10.96 -3.75
CA VAL A 88 -2.93 -9.83 -2.83
C VAL A 88 -2.59 -10.29 -1.42
N ALA A 89 -1.72 -9.54 -0.74
CA ALA A 89 -1.44 -9.71 0.67
C ALA A 89 -2.16 -8.60 1.44
N VAL A 90 -2.95 -8.97 2.44
CA VAL A 90 -3.61 -8.00 3.33
C VAL A 90 -2.85 -8.01 4.64
N CYS A 91 -2.29 -6.87 5.01
CA CYS A 91 -1.57 -6.70 6.26
C CYS A 91 -2.36 -5.75 7.14
N ASP A 92 -3.06 -6.31 8.13
CA ASP A 92 -3.65 -5.53 9.21
C ASP A 92 -2.56 -5.23 10.23
N GLN A 93 -2.21 -3.95 10.37
CA GLN A 93 -1.33 -3.50 11.45
C GLN A 93 -2.05 -3.76 12.78
N LEU A 94 -1.67 -4.85 13.46
CA LEU A 94 -2.04 -5.16 14.83
C LEU A 94 -1.22 -4.25 15.76
N GLU A 95 -1.69 -3.03 15.99
CA GLU A 95 -1.25 -2.26 17.15
C GLU A 95 -2.47 -1.93 18.02
N ASP A 96 -2.50 -2.57 19.20
CA ASP A 96 -3.25 -2.06 20.34
C ASP A 96 -2.84 -0.58 20.54
N PRO A 97 -3.77 0.38 20.42
CA PRO A 97 -3.46 1.77 20.71
C PRO A 97 -3.14 1.86 22.21
N LYS A 98 -1.88 2.12 22.57
CA LYS A 98 -1.51 2.60 23.90
C LYS A 98 -1.35 4.11 23.88
#